data_AF-A0A7Y5RNE3-F1
#
_entry.id   AF-A0A7Y5RNE3-F1
#
_cell.length_a   1.000
_cell.length_b   1.000
_cell.length_c   1.000
_cell.angle_alpha   90.00
_cell.angle_beta   90.00
_cell.angle_gamma   90.00
#
_symmetry.space_group_name_H-M   'P 1'
#
loop_
_entity.id
_entity.type
_entity.pdbx_description
1 polymer ?
#
loop_
_entity_poly.entity_id
_entity_poly.type
_entity_poly.pdbx_seq_one_letter_code
_entity_poly.pdbx_strand_id
1 'polypeptide(L)'
;NDLDRQIAALPAGTVLCNDYGSGGWLIWKHPNVRPAIDGRIEVYAVKHVEAYMTFQSAAAGWDDYLDQTGCRWALVPKDLPVAEALVRQTFWTVAARGSTYLLLKAPTT
;
A
#
# COMPACT_ATOMS: atom_id res chain seq x y z
N ASN A 1 11.39 -8.61 -1.68
CA ASN A 1 10.27 -8.65 -2.64
C ASN A 1 10.87 -8.65 -4.05
N ASP A 2 10.36 -9.43 -5.00
CA ASP A 2 10.84 -9.46 -6.38
C ASP A 2 10.45 -8.21 -7.22
N LEU A 3 9.75 -7.25 -6.59
CA LEU A 3 9.42 -5.93 -7.13
C LEU A 3 10.40 -4.81 -6.74
N ASP A 4 11.57 -5.13 -6.16
CA ASP A 4 12.58 -4.17 -5.67
C ASP A 4 12.94 -3.08 -6.70
N ARG A 5 13.22 -3.49 -7.95
CA ARG A 5 13.58 -2.54 -9.03
C ARG A 5 12.44 -1.57 -9.37
N GLN A 6 11.20 -2.06 -9.37
CA GLN A 6 10.02 -1.26 -9.69
C GLN A 6 9.74 -0.25 -8.59
N ILE A 7 9.89 -0.65 -7.32
CA ILE A 7 9.72 0.24 -6.17
C ILE A 7 10.81 1.31 -6.16
N ALA A 8 12.08 0.93 -6.42
CA ALA A 8 13.19 1.87 -6.50
C ALA A 8 13.05 2.92 -7.62
N ALA A 9 12.28 2.61 -8.66
CA ALA A 9 12.00 3.53 -9.76
C ALA A 9 10.84 4.51 -9.49
N LEU A 10 10.12 4.36 -8.37
CA LEU A 10 9.04 5.28 -8.02
C LEU A 10 9.58 6.69 -7.69
N PRO A 11 8.82 7.76 -8.00
CA PRO A 11 9.20 9.12 -7.64
C PRO A 11 9.54 9.26 -6.16
N ALA A 12 10.54 10.08 -5.85
CA ALA A 12 10.91 10.36 -4.46
C ALA A 12 9.73 10.96 -3.68
N GLY A 13 9.55 10.51 -2.44
CA GLY A 13 8.45 10.92 -1.58
C GLY A 13 7.12 10.22 -1.85
N THR A 14 7.09 9.21 -2.74
CA THR A 14 5.87 8.43 -3.01
C THR A 14 5.35 7.79 -1.73
N VAL A 15 4.12 8.12 -1.34
CA VAL A 15 3.41 7.41 -0.26
C VAL A 15 2.85 6.10 -0.82
N LEU A 16 3.18 5.00 -0.17
CA LEU A 16 2.83 3.65 -0.59
C LEU A 16 1.86 3.03 0.41
N CYS A 17 0.64 2.73 -0.03
CA CYS A 17 -0.27 1.89 0.74
C CYS A 17 0.23 0.45 0.71
N ASN A 18 0.94 0.04 1.76
CA ASN A 18 1.56 -1.27 1.89
C ASN A 18 0.85 -2.13 2.94
N ASP A 19 1.10 -3.45 2.92
CA ASP A 19 0.79 -4.30 4.06
C ASP A 19 1.73 -4.02 5.25
N TYR A 20 1.26 -4.25 6.47
CA TYR A 20 2.00 -4.02 7.70
C TYR A 20 3.40 -4.68 7.70
N GLY A 21 3.50 -5.91 7.21
CA GLY A 21 4.73 -6.71 7.26
C GLY A 21 5.86 -6.16 6.38
N SER A 22 5.54 -5.44 5.31
CA SER A 22 6.55 -4.87 4.41
C SER A 22 7.11 -3.52 4.86
N GLY A 23 6.47 -2.81 5.79
CA GLY A 23 6.81 -1.43 6.15
C GLY A 23 8.26 -1.25 6.62
N GLY A 24 8.76 -2.13 7.48
CA GLY A 24 10.15 -2.07 7.96
C GLY A 24 11.18 -2.27 6.85
N TRP A 25 10.92 -3.21 5.94
CA TRP A 25 11.78 -3.45 4.79
C TRP A 25 11.77 -2.26 3.81
N LEU A 26 10.60 -1.65 3.59
CA LEU A 26 10.46 -0.45 2.75
C LEU A 26 11.28 0.72 3.30
N ILE A 27 11.23 0.98 4.61
CA ILE A 27 12.04 2.02 5.27
C ILE A 27 13.54 1.78 5.06
N TRP A 28 13.98 0.54 5.24
CA TRP A 28 15.40 0.19 5.14
C TRP A 28 15.92 0.23 3.70
N LYS A 29 15.15 -0.29 2.74
CA LYS A 29 15.62 -0.56 1.37
C LYS A 29 15.28 0.54 0.36
N HIS A 30 14.15 1.23 0.56
CA HIS A 30 13.57 2.12 -0.45
C HIS A 30 13.37 3.54 0.11
N PRO A 31 14.45 4.34 0.22
CA PRO A 31 14.37 5.70 0.76
C PRO A 31 13.54 6.66 -0.11
N ASN A 32 13.24 6.27 -1.35
CA ASN A 32 12.38 7.03 -2.26
C ASN A 32 10.88 6.93 -1.92
N VAL A 33 10.46 5.96 -1.09
CA VAL A 33 9.05 5.77 -0.72
C VAL A 33 8.82 5.96 0.77
N ARG A 34 7.57 6.27 1.12
CA ARG A 34 7.09 6.40 2.51
C ARG A 34 5.99 5.37 2.72
N PRO A 35 6.22 4.30 3.50
CA PRO A 35 5.15 3.35 3.80
C PRO A 35 4.05 4.03 4.60
N ALA A 36 2.80 3.69 4.29
CA ALA A 36 1.63 4.19 5.00
C ALA A 36 1.47 3.53 6.39
N ILE A 37 2.02 2.32 6.56
CA ILE A 37 2.06 1.62 7.83
C ILE A 37 3.35 0.80 7.98
N ASP A 38 3.85 0.65 9.20
CA ASP A 38 5.00 -0.20 9.52
C ASP A 38 4.95 -0.73 10.95
N GLY A 39 5.97 -1.50 11.33
CA GLY A 39 6.07 -2.21 12.60
C GLY A 39 6.19 -1.35 13.85
N ARG A 40 6.41 -0.04 13.73
CA ARG A 40 6.54 0.92 14.84
C ARG A 40 5.15 1.36 15.32
N ILE A 41 4.34 0.40 15.76
CA ILE A 41 2.92 0.63 16.07
C ILE A 41 2.68 1.76 17.08
N GLU A 42 3.64 2.02 17.97
CA GLU A 42 3.63 3.08 18.97
C GLU A 42 3.58 4.50 18.38
N VAL A 43 3.92 4.68 17.10
CA VAL A 43 3.90 6.00 16.44
C VAL A 43 2.56 6.31 15.78
N TYR A 44 1.67 5.32 15.66
CA TYR A 44 0.38 5.46 15.00
C TYR A 44 -0.73 5.68 16.02
N ALA A 45 -1.63 6.61 15.70
CA ALA A 45 -2.90 6.71 16.43
C ALA A 45 -3.70 5.42 16.20
N VAL A 46 -4.43 4.96 17.23
CA VAL A 46 -5.28 3.75 17.15
C VAL A 46 -6.19 3.78 15.92
N LYS A 47 -6.84 4.92 15.66
CA LYS A 47 -7.69 5.12 14.48
C LYS A 47 -7.01 4.84 13.13
N HIS A 48 -5.70 5.08 13.04
CA HIS A 48 -4.93 4.80 11.81
C HIS A 48 -4.74 3.30 11.63
N VAL A 49 -4.44 2.59 12.72
CA VAL A 49 -4.30 1.13 12.71
C VAL A 49 -5.64 0.47 12.38
N GLU A 50 -6.75 0.95 12.95
CA GLU A 50 -8.10 0.49 12.63
C GLU A 50 -8.45 0.72 11.16
N ALA A 51 -8.16 1.92 10.63
CA ALA A 51 -8.37 2.23 9.21
C ALA A 51 -7.55 1.30 8.30
N TYR A 52 -6.30 0.98 8.67
CA TYR A 52 -5.49 -0.02 7.97
C TYR A 52 -6.12 -1.42 8.03
N MET A 53 -6.69 -1.82 9.17
CA MET A 53 -7.35 -3.12 9.31
C MET A 53 -8.60 -3.23 8.42
N THR A 54 -9.40 -2.17 8.34
CA THR A 54 -10.52 -2.06 7.41
C THR A 54 -10.03 -2.09 5.95
N PHE A 55 -8.96 -1.36 5.65
CA PHE A 55 -8.33 -1.32 4.33
C PHE A 55 -7.92 -2.72 3.88
N GLN A 56 -7.05 -3.42 4.62
CA GLN A 56 -6.50 -4.72 4.20
C GLN A 56 -7.58 -5.78 3.98
N SER A 57 -8.67 -5.72 4.75
CA SER A 57 -9.78 -6.67 4.66
C SER A 57 -10.82 -6.31 3.60
N ALA A 58 -10.67 -5.17 2.92
CA ALA A 58 -11.66 -4.60 2.02
C ALA A 58 -13.08 -4.53 2.65
N ALA A 59 -13.14 -4.24 3.95
CA ALA A 59 -14.40 -4.08 4.67
C ALA A 59 -15.13 -2.80 4.23
N ALA A 60 -16.38 -2.60 4.68
CA ALA A 60 -17.11 -1.37 4.37
C ALA A 60 -16.32 -0.13 4.83
N GLY A 61 -16.16 0.86 3.93
CA GLY A 61 -15.36 2.06 4.18
C GLY A 61 -13.84 1.87 4.07
N TRP A 62 -13.37 0.77 3.46
CA TRP A 62 -11.93 0.50 3.29
C TRP A 62 -11.17 1.59 2.53
N ASP A 63 -11.84 2.29 1.61
CA ASP A 63 -11.29 3.32 0.73
C ASP A 63 -10.98 4.63 1.47
N ASP A 64 -11.58 4.88 2.65
CA ASP A 64 -11.23 6.01 3.51
C ASP A 64 -9.72 6.01 3.86
N TYR A 65 -9.08 4.85 3.94
CA TYR A 65 -7.64 4.75 4.19
C TYR A 65 -6.79 5.31 3.03
N LEU A 66 -7.28 5.20 1.78
CA LEU A 66 -6.62 5.80 0.61
C LEU A 66 -6.59 7.32 0.73
N ASP A 67 -7.72 7.92 1.14
CA ASP A 67 -7.84 9.36 1.33
C ASP A 67 -7.04 9.85 2.54
N GLN A 68 -7.10 9.12 3.66
CA GLN A 68 -6.35 9.45 4.88
C GLN A 68 -4.83 9.45 4.65
N THR A 69 -4.32 8.51 3.84
CA THR A 69 -2.88 8.40 3.56
C THR A 69 -2.44 9.23 2.37
N GLY A 70 -3.36 9.56 1.46
CA GLY A 70 -3.06 10.20 0.18
C GLY A 70 -2.24 9.32 -0.77
N CYS A 71 -2.19 8.00 -0.54
CA CYS A 71 -1.39 7.10 -1.35
C CYS A 71 -1.97 7.00 -2.78
N ARG A 72 -1.09 7.08 -3.79
CA ARG A 72 -1.44 6.84 -5.21
C ARG A 72 -0.79 5.58 -5.77
N TRP A 73 -0.06 4.88 -4.92
CA TRP A 73 0.60 3.62 -5.19
C TRP A 73 0.32 2.68 -4.02
N ALA A 74 0.21 1.38 -4.32
CA ALA A 74 -0.01 0.36 -3.31
C ALA A 74 0.90 -0.84 -3.58
N LEU A 75 1.45 -1.42 -2.52
CA LEU A 75 2.24 -2.66 -2.54
C LEU A 75 1.60 -3.66 -1.58
N VAL A 76 0.77 -4.54 -2.10
CA VAL A 76 -0.01 -5.48 -1.28
C VAL A 76 0.17 -6.91 -1.77
N PRO A 77 0.11 -7.92 -0.88
CA PRO A 77 0.00 -9.31 -1.28
C PRO A 77 -1.21 -9.53 -2.19
N LYS A 78 -1.06 -10.39 -3.20
CA LYS A 78 -2.11 -10.63 -4.21
C LYS A 78 -3.35 -11.33 -3.64
N ASP A 79 -3.22 -11.97 -2.49
CA ASP A 79 -4.26 -12.72 -1.78
C ASP A 79 -4.96 -11.90 -0.69
N LEU A 80 -4.52 -10.67 -0.40
CA LEU A 80 -5.29 -9.78 0.45
C LEU A 80 -6.55 -9.29 -0.29
N PRO A 81 -7.73 -9.24 0.38
CA PRO A 81 -8.97 -8.74 -0.22
C PRO A 81 -8.84 -7.37 -0.89
N VAL A 82 -8.04 -6.48 -0.29
CA VAL A 82 -7.81 -5.12 -0.81
C VAL A 82 -7.17 -5.10 -2.19
N ALA A 83 -6.39 -6.11 -2.57
CA ALA A 83 -5.76 -6.19 -3.88
C ALA A 83 -6.81 -6.26 -4.99
N GLU A 84 -7.85 -7.07 -4.80
CA GLU A 84 -8.98 -7.16 -5.73
C GLU A 84 -9.86 -5.91 -5.67
N ALA A 85 -10.14 -5.39 -4.47
CA ALA A 85 -10.97 -4.20 -4.29
C ALA A 85 -10.37 -2.98 -5.00
N LEU A 86 -9.06 -2.74 -4.87
CA LEU A 86 -8.35 -1.66 -5.55
C LEU A 86 -8.57 -1.70 -7.07
N VAL A 87 -8.48 -2.90 -7.67
CA VAL A 87 -8.62 -3.08 -9.11
C VAL A 87 -10.09 -2.98 -9.55
N ARG A 88 -11.00 -3.68 -8.88
CA ARG A 88 -12.38 -3.84 -9.34
C ARG A 88 -13.31 -2.70 -8.94
N GLN A 89 -13.08 -2.09 -7.77
CA GLN A 89 -13.99 -1.08 -7.21
C GLN A 89 -13.47 0.33 -7.47
N THR A 90 -12.15 0.53 -7.40
CA THR A 90 -11.53 1.86 -7.57
C THR A 90 -10.70 2.00 -8.86
N PHE A 91 -10.73 0.99 -9.73
CA PHE A 91 -10.07 1.01 -11.06
C PHE A 91 -8.56 1.27 -11.03
N TRP A 92 -7.88 0.87 -9.95
CA TRP A 92 -6.42 0.90 -9.91
C TRP A 92 -5.86 -0.11 -10.90
N THR A 93 -4.70 0.23 -11.48
CA THR A 93 -4.04 -0.60 -12.47
C THR A 93 -2.87 -1.36 -11.84
N VAL A 94 -2.68 -2.62 -12.25
CA VAL A 94 -1.51 -3.40 -11.83
C VAL A 94 -0.29 -2.96 -12.64
N ALA A 95 0.54 -2.11 -12.05
CA ALA A 95 1.76 -1.60 -12.67
C ALA A 95 2.87 -2.66 -12.76
N ALA A 96 2.96 -3.54 -11.75
CA ALA A 96 3.85 -4.69 -11.79
C ALA A 96 3.31 -5.87 -10.96
N ARG A 97 3.65 -7.10 -11.38
CA ARG A 97 3.29 -8.35 -10.69
C ARG A 97 4.56 -9.06 -10.22
N GLY A 98 4.62 -9.34 -8.93
CA GLY A 98 5.63 -10.19 -8.33
C GLY A 98 5.10 -11.59 -8.00
N SER A 99 5.98 -12.39 -7.41
CA SER A 99 5.75 -13.75 -6.92
C SER A 99 4.72 -13.81 -5.79
N THR A 100 4.63 -12.78 -4.95
CA THR A 100 3.71 -12.68 -3.80
C THR A 100 2.96 -11.36 -3.73
N TYR A 101 3.46 -10.30 -4.37
CA TYR A 101 2.92 -8.95 -4.27
C TYR A 101 2.47 -8.38 -5.62
N LEU A 102 1.59 -7.39 -5.56
CA LEU A 102 1.25 -6.49 -6.65
C LEU A 102 1.75 -5.09 -6.33
N LEU A 103 2.32 -4.41 -7.32
CA LEU A 103 2.47 -2.96 -7.31
C LEU A 103 1.33 -2.37 -8.13
N LEU A 104 0.48 -1.59 -7.49
CA LEU A 104 -0.72 -0.99 -8.09
C LEU A 104 -0.57 0.53 -8.14
N LYS A 105 -1.19 1.14 -9.15
CA LYS A 105 -1.23 2.59 -9.33
C LYS A 105 -2.68 3.06 -9.46
N ALA A 106 -3.03 4.09 -8.70
CA ALA A 106 -4.32 4.75 -8.80
C ALA A 106 -4.56 5.30 -10.21
N PRO A 107 -5.82 5.39 -10.67
CA PRO A 107 -6.16 6.05 -11.93
C PRO A 107 -5.67 7.51 -11.92
N THR A 108 -5.29 8.06 -13.07
CA THR A 108 -5.11 9.52 -13.20
C THR A 108 -6.48 10.17 -13.15
N THR A 109 -6.66 11.13 -12.25
CA THR A 109 -7.82 12.01 -12.22
C THR A 109 -7.88 12.88 -13.47
#